data_AF-A0A8J7BEY4-F1
#
_entry.id   AF-A0A8J7BEY4-F1
#
_cell.length_a   1.000
_cell.length_b   1.000
_cell.length_c   1.000
_cell.angle_alpha   90.00
_cell.angle_beta   90.00
_cell.angle_gamma   90.00
#
_symmetry.space_group_name_H-M   'P 1'
#
loop_
_entity.id
_entity.type
_entity.pdbx_description
1 polymer ?
#
loop_
_entity_poly.entity_id
_entity_poly.type
_entity_poly.pdbx_seq_one_letter_code
_entity_poly.pdbx_strand_id
1 'polypeptide(L)'
;MHEIPEPEKQLTVEVLLKMYETRYVLAKQAEDRRATMSNFLITIAAATFAFISQQGFSKQTIPVGLLTIFLGLFGLFMSAKYSQHYLKNYRVAKLISKRIAQLCPQAQLREIECEALDESASRDPFFSKFPTLYLWSALHIMVCLIGGVCVLLALLR
;
A
#
# COMPACT_ATOMS: atom_id res chain seq x y z
N MET A 1 -6.45 -21.80 35.41
CA MET A 1 -7.14 -21.29 34.21
C MET A 1 -8.57 -21.00 34.64
N HIS A 2 -8.96 -19.73 34.76
CA HIS A 2 -10.36 -19.39 35.00
C HIS A 2 -11.09 -19.61 33.68
N GLU A 3 -11.96 -20.62 33.59
CA GLU A 3 -12.86 -20.76 32.46
C GLU A 3 -13.79 -19.54 32.44
N ILE A 4 -13.75 -18.79 31.35
CA ILE A 4 -14.62 -17.65 31.14
C ILE A 4 -16.05 -18.20 30.99
N PRO A 5 -17.04 -17.68 31.72
CA PRO A 5 -18.43 -18.06 31.53
C PRO A 5 -18.85 -17.95 30.07
N GLU A 6 -19.57 -18.94 29.53
CA GLU A 6 -20.04 -18.96 28.14
C GLU A 6 -20.68 -17.64 27.63
N PRO A 7 -21.55 -16.92 28.38
CA PRO A 7 -22.07 -15.63 27.93
C PRO A 7 -21.00 -14.53 27.82
N GLU A 8 -20.02 -14.50 28.73
CA GLU A 8 -18.92 -13.54 28.68
C GLU A 8 -17.93 -13.85 27.54
N LYS A 9 -17.75 -15.14 27.24
CA LYS A 9 -16.93 -15.60 26.11
C LYS A 9 -17.54 -15.19 24.78
N GLN A 10 -18.85 -15.34 24.59
CA GLN A 10 -19.54 -14.91 23.37
C GLN A 10 -19.43 -13.41 23.15
N LEU A 11 -19.69 -12.60 24.18
CA LEU A 11 -19.54 -11.15 24.13
C LEU A 11 -18.10 -10.74 23.78
N THR A 12 -17.10 -11.40 24.39
CA THR A 12 -15.69 -11.14 24.11
C THR A 12 -15.35 -11.42 22.65
N VAL A 13 -15.82 -12.53 22.09
CA VAL A 13 -15.60 -12.90 20.69
C VAL A 13 -16.25 -11.90 19.75
N GLU A 14 -17.47 -11.46 20.03
CA GLU A 14 -18.18 -10.46 19.23
C GLU A 14 -17.43 -9.12 19.19
N VAL A 15 -16.98 -8.62 20.36
CA VAL A 15 -16.17 -7.40 20.45
C VAL A 15 -14.87 -7.54 19.65
N LEU A 16 -14.19 -8.69 19.77
CA LEU A 16 -12.95 -8.93 19.03
C LEU A 16 -13.19 -9.01 17.52
N LEU A 17 -14.26 -9.68 17.07
CA LEU A 17 -14.63 -9.74 15.66
C LEU A 17 -14.90 -8.33 15.11
N LYS A 18 -15.64 -7.50 15.85
CA LYS A 18 -15.92 -6.12 15.43
C LYS A 18 -14.65 -5.28 15.33
N MET A 19 -13.73 -5.44 16.28
CA MET A 19 -12.43 -4.77 16.24
C MET A 19 -11.57 -5.27 15.07
N TYR A 20 -11.59 -6.58 14.80
CA TYR A 20 -10.89 -7.19 13.66
C TYR A 20 -11.38 -6.58 12.34
N GLU A 21 -12.68 -6.61 12.08
CA GLU A 21 -13.31 -6.04 10.89
C GLU A 21 -12.91 -4.58 10.69
N THR A 22 -13.02 -3.79 11.75
CA THR A 22 -12.66 -2.36 11.71
C THR A 22 -11.19 -2.17 11.31
N ARG A 23 -10.28 -2.94 11.90
CA ARG A 23 -8.85 -2.84 11.59
C ARG A 23 -8.54 -3.31 10.18
N TYR A 24 -9.19 -4.38 9.73
CA TYR A 24 -9.04 -4.88 8.36
C TYR A 24 -9.52 -3.86 7.33
N VAL A 25 -10.69 -3.24 7.56
CA VAL A 25 -11.22 -2.16 6.70
C VAL A 25 -10.27 -0.97 6.64
N LEU A 26 -9.73 -0.52 7.79
CA LEU A 26 -8.76 0.57 7.82
C LEU A 26 -7.46 0.24 7.09
N ALA A 27 -7.00 -1.02 7.15
CA ALA A 27 -5.84 -1.46 6.38
C ALA A 27 -6.14 -1.41 4.87
N LYS A 28 -7.27 -1.98 4.44
CA LYS A 28 -7.71 -1.93 3.03
C LYS A 28 -7.84 -0.49 2.52
N GLN A 29 -8.48 0.38 3.30
CA GLN A 29 -8.63 1.80 2.94
C GLN A 29 -7.28 2.50 2.76
N ALA A 30 -6.25 2.19 3.56
CA ALA A 30 -4.92 2.76 3.36
C ALA A 30 -4.31 2.36 2.00
N GLU A 31 -4.54 1.11 1.57
CA GLU A 31 -4.11 0.64 0.26
C GLU A 31 -4.90 1.30 -0.88
N ASP A 32 -6.23 1.35 -0.77
CA ASP A 32 -7.11 1.98 -1.77
C ASP A 32 -6.76 3.47 -1.97
N ARG A 33 -6.46 4.18 -0.87
CA ARG A 33 -6.02 5.60 -0.92
C ARG A 33 -4.66 5.74 -1.57
N ARG A 34 -3.73 4.82 -1.33
CA ARG A 34 -2.41 4.81 -1.99
C ARG A 34 -2.54 4.60 -3.50
N ALA A 35 -3.36 3.65 -3.93
CA ALA A 35 -3.63 3.39 -5.34
C ALA A 35 -4.27 4.60 -6.02
N THR A 36 -5.31 5.16 -5.40
CA THR A 36 -6.01 6.37 -5.88
C THR A 36 -5.04 7.55 -6.04
N MET A 37 -4.25 7.86 -5.01
CA MET A 37 -3.27 8.94 -5.06
C MET A 37 -2.20 8.71 -6.14
N SER A 38 -1.67 7.48 -6.23
CA SER A 38 -0.65 7.16 -7.24
C SER A 38 -1.19 7.33 -8.66
N ASN A 39 -2.43 6.90 -8.94
CA ASN A 39 -3.07 7.07 -10.23
C ASN A 39 -3.21 8.56 -10.62
N PHE A 40 -3.57 9.42 -9.67
CA PHE A 40 -3.62 10.86 -9.91
C PHE A 40 -2.23 11.42 -10.24
N LEU A 41 -1.21 11.08 -9.44
CA LEU A 41 0.16 11.57 -9.66
C LEU A 41 0.73 11.10 -11.00
N ILE A 42 0.52 9.84 -11.38
CA ILE A 42 0.94 9.29 -12.67
C ILE A 42 0.27 10.04 -13.82
N THR A 43 -1.04 10.25 -13.73
CA THR A 43 -1.80 10.96 -14.77
C THR A 43 -1.27 12.37 -14.98
N ILE A 44 -1.01 13.10 -13.89
CA ILE A 44 -0.42 14.45 -13.95
C ILE A 44 1.00 14.40 -14.51
N ALA A 45 1.82 13.43 -14.07
CA ALA A 45 3.18 13.23 -14.59
C ALA A 45 3.18 12.96 -16.10
N ALA A 46 2.27 12.13 -16.60
CA ALA A 46 2.12 11.85 -18.02
C ALA A 46 1.70 13.11 -18.82
N ALA A 47 0.74 13.88 -18.29
CA ALA A 47 0.31 15.12 -18.92
C ALA A 47 1.43 16.17 -18.98
N THR A 48 2.17 16.35 -17.88
CA THR A 48 3.32 17.26 -17.84
C THR A 48 4.43 16.82 -18.80
N PHE A 49 4.73 15.51 -18.87
CA PHE A 49 5.69 14.98 -19.84
C PHE A 49 5.27 15.26 -21.29
N ALA A 50 4.01 14.99 -21.65
CA ALA A 50 3.49 15.27 -22.99
C ALA A 50 3.60 16.76 -23.35
N PHE A 51 3.27 17.65 -22.41
CA PHE A 51 3.41 19.10 -22.58
C PHE A 51 4.87 19.51 -22.84
N ILE A 52 5.82 19.02 -22.02
CA ILE A 52 7.25 19.31 -22.19
C ILE A 52 7.75 18.84 -23.56
N SER A 53 7.33 17.64 -23.98
CA SER A 53 7.70 17.06 -25.27
C SER A 53 7.21 17.90 -26.45
N GLN A 54 5.99 18.46 -26.38
CA GLN A 54 5.44 19.33 -27.42
C GLN A 54 6.19 20.66 -27.54
N GLN A 55 6.72 21.17 -26.42
CA GLN A 55 7.53 22.40 -26.38
C GLN A 55 9.01 22.16 -26.76
N GLY A 56 9.35 20.96 -27.22
CA GLY A 56 10.69 20.64 -27.71
C GLY A 56 11.78 20.66 -26.63
N PHE A 57 11.41 20.46 -25.36
CA PHE A 57 12.33 20.53 -24.22
C PHE A 57 13.05 21.88 -24.15
N SER A 58 12.34 22.99 -24.32
CA SER A 58 12.94 24.33 -24.21
C SER A 58 13.27 24.70 -22.75
N LYS A 59 14.17 25.65 -22.51
CA LYS A 59 14.52 26.14 -21.16
C LYS A 59 13.30 26.63 -20.35
N GLN A 60 12.25 27.08 -21.03
CA GLN A 60 10.99 27.50 -20.39
C GLN A 60 10.23 26.33 -19.75
N THR A 61 10.52 25.09 -20.14
CA THR A 61 9.89 23.88 -19.59
C THR A 61 10.56 23.36 -18.31
N ILE A 62 11.72 23.90 -17.93
CA ILE A 62 12.46 23.49 -16.72
C ILE A 62 11.57 23.52 -15.46
N PRO A 63 10.78 24.57 -15.17
CA PRO A 63 9.90 24.58 -14.01
C PRO A 63 8.88 23.44 -14.01
N VAL A 64 8.37 23.05 -15.19
CA VAL A 64 7.42 21.94 -15.34
C VAL A 64 8.13 20.60 -15.08
N GLY A 65 9.35 20.42 -15.58
CA GLY A 65 10.16 19.23 -15.29
C GLY A 65 10.48 19.09 -13.80
N LEU A 66 10.84 20.20 -13.13
CA LEU A 66 11.04 20.22 -11.67
C LEU A 66 9.76 19.86 -10.89
N LEU A 67 8.59 20.33 -11.36
CA LEU A 67 7.31 19.91 -10.80
C LEU A 67 7.10 18.40 -10.94
N THR A 68 7.40 17.81 -12.11
CA THR A 68 7.31 16.35 -12.30
C THR A 68 8.21 15.58 -11.34
N ILE A 69 9.45 16.04 -11.11
CA ILE A 69 10.36 15.46 -10.12
C ILE A 69 9.74 15.52 -8.72
N PHE A 70 9.21 16.68 -8.33
CA PHE A 70 8.55 16.88 -7.05
C PHE A 70 7.35 15.95 -6.86
N LEU A 71 6.51 15.76 -7.89
CA LEU A 71 5.38 14.83 -7.84
C LEU A 71 5.84 13.39 -7.59
N GLY A 72 6.93 12.94 -8.23
CA GLY A 72 7.50 11.62 -7.96
C GLY A 72 8.02 11.47 -6.52
N LEU A 73 8.72 12.49 -5.99
CA LEU A 73 9.20 12.48 -4.61
C LEU A 73 8.05 12.47 -3.60
N PHE A 74 7.00 13.25 -3.88
CA PHE A 74 5.78 13.26 -3.09
C PHE A 74 5.08 11.90 -3.13
N GLY A 75 4.97 11.27 -4.29
CA GLY A 75 4.42 9.93 -4.46
C GLY A 75 5.20 8.86 -3.68
N LEU A 76 6.53 8.94 -3.66
CA LEU A 76 7.40 8.09 -2.84
C LEU A 76 7.08 8.23 -1.36
N PHE A 77 7.05 9.47 -0.87
CA PHE A 77 6.74 9.76 0.54
C PHE A 77 5.36 9.25 0.94
N MET A 78 4.34 9.55 0.14
CA MET A 78 2.97 9.11 0.42
C MET A 78 2.84 7.58 0.36
N SER A 79 3.52 6.92 -0.57
CA SER A 79 3.53 5.45 -0.66
C SER A 79 4.12 4.80 0.59
N ALA A 80 5.23 5.35 1.10
CA ALA A 80 5.82 4.91 2.36
C ALA A 80 4.89 5.17 3.54
N LYS A 81 4.25 6.35 3.59
CA LYS A 81 3.33 6.73 4.66
C LYS A 81 2.11 5.81 4.71
N TYR A 82 1.44 5.56 3.59
CA TYR A 82 0.30 4.66 3.54
C TYR A 82 0.68 3.21 3.84
N SER A 83 1.87 2.76 3.44
CA SER A 83 2.38 1.42 3.78
C SER A 83 2.50 1.24 5.30
N GLN A 84 2.97 2.26 6.03
CA GLN A 84 2.99 2.23 7.50
C GLN A 84 1.57 2.12 8.10
N HIS A 85 0.61 2.88 7.57
CA HIS A 85 -0.79 2.83 8.03
C HIS A 85 -1.45 1.48 7.76
N TYR A 86 -1.21 0.90 6.59
CA TYR A 86 -1.63 -0.45 6.24
C TYR A 86 -1.06 -1.46 7.24
N LEU A 87 0.27 -1.47 7.40
CA LEU A 87 0.98 -2.46 8.21
C LEU A 87 0.57 -2.37 9.68
N LYS A 88 0.37 -1.16 10.22
CA LYS A 88 -0.12 -0.96 11.58
C LYS A 88 -1.48 -1.62 11.80
N ASN A 89 -2.46 -1.32 10.95
CA ASN A 89 -3.81 -1.85 11.14
C ASN A 89 -3.89 -3.35 10.82
N TYR A 90 -3.17 -3.81 9.80
CA TYR A 90 -3.09 -5.23 9.43
C TYR A 90 -2.46 -6.08 10.54
N ARG A 91 -1.35 -5.62 11.16
CA ARG A 91 -0.73 -6.33 12.28
C ARG A 91 -1.67 -6.44 13.48
N VAL A 92 -2.38 -5.37 13.81
CA VAL A 92 -3.37 -5.40 14.90
C VAL A 92 -4.51 -6.37 14.56
N ALA A 93 -5.04 -6.36 13.34
CA ALA A 93 -6.04 -7.32 12.90
C ALA A 93 -5.54 -8.76 13.04
N LYS A 94 -4.30 -9.04 12.61
CA LYS A 94 -3.69 -10.38 12.74
C LYS A 94 -3.56 -10.85 14.19
N LEU A 95 -3.20 -9.94 15.11
CA LEU A 95 -3.15 -10.26 16.54
C LEU A 95 -4.54 -10.55 17.13
N ILE A 96 -5.56 -9.80 16.69
CA ILE A 96 -6.95 -10.04 17.10
C ILE A 96 -7.43 -11.39 16.56
N SER A 97 -7.18 -11.70 15.29
CA SER A 97 -7.50 -13.00 14.68
C SER A 97 -6.88 -14.16 15.47
N LYS A 98 -5.59 -14.04 15.83
CA LYS A 98 -4.91 -15.03 16.68
C LYS A 98 -5.59 -15.21 18.03
N ARG A 99 -6.09 -14.13 18.64
CA ARG A 99 -6.81 -14.21 19.93
C ARG A 99 -8.18 -14.87 19.78
N ILE A 100 -8.90 -14.58 18.70
CA ILE A 100 -10.18 -15.24 18.39
C ILE A 100 -9.97 -16.75 18.20
N ALA A 101 -8.94 -17.15 17.45
CA ALA A 101 -8.60 -18.57 17.25
C ALA A 101 -8.30 -19.31 18.57
N GLN A 102 -7.74 -18.62 19.58
CA GLN A 102 -7.52 -19.19 20.92
C GLN A 102 -8.81 -19.36 21.72
N LEU A 103 -9.79 -18.44 21.55
CA LEU A 103 -11.07 -18.49 22.26
C LEU A 103 -12.05 -19.49 21.63
N CYS A 104 -11.93 -19.69 20.32
CA CYS A 104 -12.78 -20.58 19.51
C CYS A 104 -11.93 -21.60 18.74
N PRO A 105 -11.28 -22.57 19.43
CA PRO A 105 -10.42 -23.55 18.76
C PRO A 105 -11.18 -24.44 17.77
N GLN A 106 -12.47 -24.70 18.03
CA GLN A 106 -13.35 -25.47 17.14
C GLN A 106 -13.57 -24.82 15.78
N ALA A 107 -13.37 -23.50 15.66
CA ALA A 107 -13.52 -22.78 14.41
C ALA A 107 -12.33 -22.98 13.45
N GLN A 108 -11.23 -23.60 13.90
CA GLN A 108 -10.07 -23.97 13.08
C GLN A 108 -9.48 -22.80 12.25
N LEU A 109 -9.70 -21.56 12.68
CA LEU A 109 -9.32 -20.34 11.96
C LEU A 109 -7.84 -20.31 11.55
N ARG A 110 -6.97 -20.87 12.38
CA ARG A 110 -5.53 -20.92 12.11
C ARG A 110 -5.18 -21.93 11.01
N GLU A 111 -5.87 -23.06 10.97
CA GLU A 111 -5.67 -24.09 9.93
C GLU A 111 -6.11 -23.53 8.58
N ILE A 112 -7.27 -22.86 8.54
CA ILE A 112 -7.76 -22.16 7.35
C ILE A 112 -6.78 -21.07 6.90
N GLU A 113 -6.25 -20.25 7.82
CA GLU A 113 -5.26 -19.21 7.47
C GLU A 113 -3.96 -19.82 6.94
N CYS A 114 -3.47 -20.90 7.55
CA CYS A 114 -2.27 -21.61 7.09
C CYS A 114 -2.47 -22.24 5.71
N GLU A 115 -3.56 -22.94 5.49
CA GLU A 115 -3.90 -23.55 4.19
C GLU A 115 -3.99 -22.50 3.09
N ALA A 116 -4.65 -21.37 3.35
CA ALA A 116 -4.74 -20.26 2.40
C ALA A 116 -3.38 -19.62 2.10
N LEU A 117 -2.49 -19.51 3.09
CA LEU A 117 -1.14 -18.98 2.90
C LEU A 117 -0.25 -19.95 2.11
N ASP A 118 -0.36 -21.25 2.38
CA ASP A 118 0.41 -22.29 1.68
C ASP A 118 -0.06 -22.43 0.22
N GLU A 119 -1.37 -22.39 -0.03
CA GLU A 119 -1.94 -22.36 -1.38
C GLU A 119 -1.48 -21.10 -2.13
N SER A 120 -1.54 -19.94 -1.49
CA SER A 120 -1.09 -18.68 -2.11
C SER A 120 0.42 -18.68 -2.39
N ALA A 121 1.25 -19.19 -1.48
CA ALA A 121 2.70 -19.26 -1.66
C ALA A 121 3.11 -20.25 -2.75
N SER A 122 2.38 -21.36 -2.91
CA SER A 122 2.61 -22.35 -3.97
C SER A 122 2.18 -21.85 -5.35
N ARG A 123 1.12 -21.04 -5.44
CA ARG A 123 0.69 -20.39 -6.69
C ARG A 123 1.64 -19.29 -7.15
N ASP A 124 2.05 -18.40 -6.24
CA ASP A 124 2.80 -17.19 -6.59
C ASP A 124 4.09 -17.03 -5.74
N PRO A 125 5.10 -17.89 -5.95
CA PRO A 125 6.35 -17.87 -5.16
C PRO A 125 7.21 -16.64 -5.42
N PHE A 126 7.01 -15.96 -6.55
CA PHE A 126 7.74 -14.74 -6.90
C PHE A 126 7.15 -13.52 -6.19
N PHE A 127 5.84 -13.29 -6.33
CA PHE A 127 5.17 -12.08 -5.80
C PHE A 127 5.03 -12.08 -4.28
N SER A 128 5.02 -13.24 -3.62
CA SER A 128 5.02 -13.34 -2.16
C SER A 128 6.26 -12.74 -1.49
N LYS A 129 7.38 -12.63 -2.23
CA LYS A 129 8.66 -12.11 -1.74
C LYS A 129 8.88 -10.63 -2.01
N PHE A 130 8.03 -10.00 -2.82
CA PHE A 130 8.14 -8.56 -3.11
C PHE A 130 7.14 -7.78 -2.26
N PRO A 131 7.62 -7.06 -1.21
CA PRO A 131 6.75 -6.14 -0.50
C PRO A 131 6.12 -5.17 -1.47
N THR A 132 4.80 -5.02 -1.37
CA THR A 132 4.02 -4.12 -2.23
C THR A 132 4.62 -2.72 -2.24
N LEU A 133 5.25 -2.28 -1.15
CA LEU A 133 6.01 -1.03 -1.06
C LEU A 133 7.01 -0.82 -2.22
N TYR A 134 7.79 -1.84 -2.60
CA TYR A 134 8.80 -1.69 -3.66
C TYR A 134 8.19 -1.39 -5.01
N LEU A 135 7.03 -2.01 -5.33
CA LEU A 135 6.34 -1.78 -6.59
C LEU A 135 5.93 -0.30 -6.73
N TRP A 136 5.31 0.25 -5.69
CA TRP A 136 4.88 1.65 -5.70
C TRP A 136 6.06 2.62 -5.65
N SER A 137 7.10 2.30 -4.89
CA SER A 137 8.32 3.12 -4.86
C SER A 137 9.02 3.12 -6.22
N ALA A 138 9.16 1.98 -6.89
CA ALA A 138 9.76 1.90 -8.22
C ALA A 138 9.02 2.78 -9.23
N LEU A 139 7.69 2.75 -9.20
CA LEU A 139 6.86 3.56 -10.08
C LEU A 139 7.10 5.07 -9.89
N HIS A 140 7.16 5.54 -8.64
CA HIS A 140 7.39 6.96 -8.36
C HIS A 140 8.85 7.38 -8.59
N ILE A 141 9.81 6.48 -8.43
CA ILE A 141 11.21 6.68 -8.86
C ILE A 141 11.26 6.91 -10.37
N MET A 142 10.53 6.12 -11.17
CA MET A 142 10.46 6.33 -12.62
C MET A 142 9.91 7.72 -12.98
N VAL A 143 8.89 8.20 -12.26
CA VAL A 143 8.36 9.57 -12.44
C VAL A 143 9.43 10.62 -12.16
N CYS A 144 10.20 10.47 -11.07
CA CYS A 144 11.33 11.37 -10.78
C CYS A 144 12.38 11.34 -11.88
N LEU A 145 12.74 10.15 -12.38
CA LEU A 145 13.73 9.98 -13.44
C LEU A 145 13.28 10.66 -14.74
N ILE A 146 12.00 10.50 -15.12
CA ILE A 146 11.44 11.17 -16.31
C ILE A 146 11.57 12.69 -16.18
N GLY A 147 11.16 13.26 -15.04
CA GLY A 147 11.31 14.70 -14.80
C GLY A 147 12.77 15.16 -14.84
N GLY A 148 13.70 14.37 -14.27
CA GLY A 148 15.13 14.62 -14.30
C GLY A 148 15.71 14.63 -15.72
N VAL A 149 15.33 13.65 -16.54
CA VAL A 149 15.72 13.58 -17.95
C VAL A 149 15.17 14.79 -18.73
N CYS A 150 13.91 15.16 -18.53
CA CYS A 150 13.33 16.34 -19.16
C CYS A 150 14.10 17.63 -18.83
N VAL A 151 14.44 17.85 -17.56
CA VAL A 151 15.23 19.01 -17.14
C VAL A 151 16.63 18.98 -17.74
N LEU A 152 17.30 17.82 -17.75
CA LEU A 152 18.63 17.68 -18.35
C LEU A 152 18.62 18.01 -19.84
N LEU A 153 17.65 17.48 -20.59
CA LEU A 153 17.51 17.78 -22.03
C LEU A 153 17.26 19.27 -22.26
N ALA A 154 16.46 19.92 -21.41
CA ALA A 154 16.18 21.35 -21.51
C ALA A 154 17.36 22.25 -21.16
N LEU A 155 18.32 21.77 -20.36
CA LEU A 155 19.56 22.49 -20.05
C LEU A 155 20.61 22.38 -21.16
N LEU A 156 20.65 21.25 -21.87
CA LEU A 156 21.59 20.97 -22.95
C LEU A 156 21.23 21.67 -24.27
N ARG A 157 19.98 22.16 -24.40
CA ARG A 157 19.45 22.83 -25.58
C ARG A 157 19.47 24.35 -25.41
#